data_AF-A0A9D7I7E7-F1
#
_entry.id   AF-A0A9D7I7E7-F1
#
_cell.length_a   1.000
_cell.length_b   1.000
_cell.length_c   1.000
_cell.angle_alpha   90.00
_cell.angle_beta   90.00
_cell.angle_gamma   90.00
#
_symmetry.space_group_name_H-M   'P 1'
#
loop_
_entity.id
_entity.type
_entity.pdbx_description
1 polymer ?
#
loop_
_entity_poly.entity_id
_entity_poly.type
_entity_poly.pdbx_seq_one_letter_code
_entity_poly.pdbx_strand_id
1 'polypeptide(L)'
;MRFFTHRPIELPMTETVLAFILGQGILGSLLHFPALAGQFTLPVLISLITPFACWGLWHLYGVSGTVPKAISQLYQEFRSAPLSWQIMSLAVVFILIASGCSVAAAVTEDARAYYMVLPKVVAASHRLVPLPLYEDFSAVGLLAEMQLAALFLLGMPGGSSRLFCWLTALAGSVILFAISRCAGLARRSQIITLAMLLTSSAAALLWGTGKTDFLPQPTGLLDITTHSEAGMTYPERTLLS
;
A
#
# COMPACT_ATOMS: atom_id res chain seq x y z
N MET A 1 12.18 -28.60 -23.04
CA MET A 1 11.47 -27.79 -22.03
C MET A 1 11.79 -26.32 -22.27
N ARG A 2 10.91 -25.58 -22.95
CA ARG A 2 11.03 -24.11 -23.11
C ARG A 2 10.28 -23.46 -21.95
N PHE A 3 10.96 -23.27 -20.83
CA PHE A 3 10.43 -22.50 -19.70
C PHE A 3 10.61 -21.01 -20.03
N PHE A 4 9.51 -20.25 -20.09
CA PHE A 4 9.45 -18.78 -20.19
C PHE A 4 9.76 -18.11 -21.55
N THR A 5 8.87 -18.22 -22.54
CA THR A 5 8.87 -17.32 -23.72
C THR A 5 7.67 -16.38 -23.82
N HIS A 6 6.82 -16.29 -22.78
CA HIS A 6 5.78 -15.26 -22.71
C HIS A 6 6.02 -14.37 -21.49
N ARG A 7 6.56 -13.17 -21.74
CA ARG A 7 6.43 -12.06 -20.79
C ARG A 7 4.93 -11.80 -20.59
N PRO A 8 4.38 -11.95 -19.38
CA PRO A 8 2.96 -11.73 -19.16
C PRO A 8 2.61 -10.26 -19.39
N ILE A 9 1.48 -10.04 -20.07
CA ILE A 9 0.93 -8.75 -20.55
C ILE A 9 0.51 -7.80 -19.40
N GLU A 10 0.86 -8.07 -18.13
CA GLU A 10 0.28 -7.39 -16.96
C GLU A 10 1.22 -6.46 -16.17
N LEU A 11 2.36 -6.07 -16.75
CA LEU A 11 3.24 -5.04 -16.18
C LEU A 11 2.55 -3.72 -15.76
N PRO A 12 1.54 -3.17 -16.48
CA PRO A 12 1.04 -1.83 -16.15
C PRO A 12 0.33 -1.74 -14.78
N MET A 13 -0.31 -2.82 -14.30
CA MET A 13 -0.98 -2.78 -12.99
C MET A 13 0.03 -2.83 -11.85
N THR A 14 1.05 -3.68 -11.92
CA THR A 14 2.10 -3.74 -10.91
C THR A 14 2.90 -2.44 -10.86
N GLU A 15 3.23 -1.85 -12.01
CA GLU A 15 3.89 -0.54 -12.10
C GLU A 15 3.05 0.57 -11.46
N THR A 16 1.74 0.59 -11.73
CA THR A 16 0.82 1.59 -11.14
C THR A 16 0.72 1.42 -9.62
N VAL A 17 0.67 0.18 -9.12
CA VAL A 17 0.63 -0.10 -7.68
C VAL A 17 1.95 0.26 -7.00
N LEU A 18 3.09 -0.01 -7.64
CA LEU A 18 4.40 0.39 -7.14
C LEU A 18 4.52 1.92 -7.09
N ALA A 19 4.11 2.60 -8.16
CA ALA A 19 4.06 4.05 -8.23
C ALA A 19 3.13 4.64 -7.15
N PHE A 20 2.01 3.98 -6.85
CA PHE A 20 1.12 4.37 -5.75
C PHE A 20 1.85 4.29 -4.39
N ILE A 21 2.49 3.16 -4.08
CA ILE A 21 3.22 2.99 -2.82
C ILE A 21 4.35 4.00 -2.67
N LEU A 22 5.18 4.16 -3.71
CA LEU A 22 6.26 5.14 -3.71
C LEU A 22 5.72 6.56 -3.59
N GLY A 23 4.61 6.85 -4.28
CA GLY A 23 3.88 8.11 -4.21
C GLY A 23 3.40 8.43 -2.80
N GLN A 24 2.94 7.45 -2.01
CA GLN A 24 2.59 7.67 -0.60
C GLN A 24 3.80 8.15 0.21
N GLY A 25 4.96 7.48 0.05
CA GLY A 25 6.18 7.86 0.75
C GLY A 25 6.71 9.24 0.33
N ILE A 26 6.68 9.55 -0.96
CA ILE A 26 7.06 10.87 -1.50
C ILE A 26 6.11 11.94 -0.99
N LEU A 27 4.79 11.70 -1.03
CA LEU A 27 3.79 12.65 -0.56
C LEU A 27 3.96 12.95 0.93
N GLY A 28 4.12 11.93 1.77
CA GLY A 28 4.39 12.12 3.20
C GLY A 28 5.66 12.97 3.43
N SER A 29 6.71 12.72 2.65
CA SER A 29 7.96 13.48 2.72
C SER A 29 7.78 14.94 2.28
N LEU A 30 7.03 15.18 1.21
CA LEU A 30 6.76 16.54 0.70
C LEU A 30 5.93 17.35 1.70
N LEU A 31 5.01 16.71 2.42
CA LEU A 31 4.19 17.35 3.45
C LEU A 31 4.99 17.77 4.69
N HIS A 32 6.15 17.16 4.96
CA HIS A 32 7.02 17.58 6.06
C HIS A 32 7.55 19.00 5.91
N PHE A 33 7.98 19.40 4.71
CA PHE A 33 8.60 20.71 4.50
C PHE A 33 7.70 21.89 4.92
N PRO A 34 6.43 21.99 4.46
CA PRO A 34 5.56 23.06 4.92
C PRO A 34 5.23 22.96 6.42
N ALA A 35 5.15 21.75 6.99
CA ALA A 35 4.95 21.58 8.42
C ALA A 35 6.14 22.07 9.25
N LEU A 36 7.37 21.76 8.86
CA LEU A 36 8.58 22.27 9.51
C LEU A 36 8.69 23.79 9.38
N ALA A 37 8.29 24.35 8.24
CA ALA A 37 8.28 25.79 7.99
C ALA A 37 7.14 26.54 8.73
N GLY A 38 6.22 25.84 9.40
CA GLY A 38 5.05 26.46 10.03
C GLY A 38 4.02 27.01 9.04
N GLN A 39 4.02 26.47 7.81
CA GLN A 39 3.14 26.88 6.70
C GLN A 39 2.20 25.74 6.27
N PHE A 40 1.88 24.80 7.16
CA PHE A 40 0.97 23.67 6.88
C PHE A 40 -0.49 24.13 6.84
N THR A 41 -0.80 25.01 5.89
CA THR A 41 -2.10 25.65 5.69
C THR A 41 -2.84 25.02 4.52
N LEU A 42 -4.17 25.16 4.51
CA LEU A 42 -5.02 24.57 3.47
C LEU A 42 -4.64 25.00 2.04
N PRO A 43 -4.33 26.29 1.76
CA PRO A 43 -3.90 26.71 0.42
C PRO A 43 -2.60 26.04 -0.02
N VAL A 44 -1.61 25.96 0.88
CA VAL A 44 -0.33 25.28 0.60
C VAL A 44 -0.56 23.80 0.32
N LEU A 45 -1.36 23.14 1.16
CA LEU A 45 -1.72 21.73 0.99
C LEU A 45 -2.38 21.46 -0.37
N ILE A 46 -3.40 22.24 -0.73
CA ILE A 46 -4.10 22.10 -2.01
C ILE A 46 -3.12 22.34 -3.16
N SER A 47 -2.35 23.44 -3.12
CA SER A 47 -1.40 23.77 -4.18
C SER A 47 -0.36 22.66 -4.41
N LEU A 48 0.06 21.98 -3.34
CA LEU A 48 1.01 20.88 -3.40
C LEU A 48 0.37 19.60 -3.96
N ILE A 49 -0.83 19.24 -3.51
CA ILE A 49 -1.48 17.96 -3.87
C ILE A 49 -2.12 18.00 -5.26
N THR A 50 -2.74 19.12 -5.64
CA THR A 50 -3.50 19.24 -6.90
C THR A 50 -2.71 18.81 -8.15
N PRO A 51 -1.46 19.24 -8.41
CA PRO A 51 -0.74 18.81 -9.61
C PRO A 51 -0.53 17.29 -9.66
N PHE A 52 -0.18 16.66 -8.53
CA PHE A 52 -0.01 15.21 -8.44
C PHE A 52 -1.34 14.48 -8.60
N ALA A 53 -2.43 15.01 -8.03
CA ALA A 53 -3.76 14.44 -8.19
C ALA A 53 -4.23 14.50 -9.66
N CYS A 54 -4.06 15.65 -10.32
CA CYS A 54 -4.37 15.80 -11.75
C CYS A 54 -3.53 14.86 -12.62
N TRP A 55 -2.23 14.74 -12.34
CA TRP A 55 -1.35 13.80 -13.03
C TRP A 55 -1.80 12.35 -12.83
N GLY A 56 -2.08 11.96 -11.57
CA GLY A 56 -2.54 10.62 -11.23
C GLY A 56 -3.85 10.27 -11.93
N LEU A 57 -4.82 11.20 -11.93
CA LEU A 57 -6.10 11.02 -12.64
C LEU A 57 -5.91 10.89 -14.16
N TRP A 58 -5.03 11.69 -14.76
CA TRP A 58 -4.71 11.58 -16.19
C TRP A 58 -4.10 10.22 -16.52
N HIS A 59 -3.15 9.75 -15.71
CA HIS A 59 -2.53 8.43 -15.88
C HIS A 59 -3.56 7.30 -15.72
N LEU A 60 -4.43 7.38 -14.69
CA LEU A 60 -5.52 6.42 -14.48
C LEU A 60 -6.49 6.39 -15.66
N TYR A 61 -6.80 7.53 -16.27
CA TYR A 61 -7.63 7.60 -17.46
C TYR A 61 -7.01 6.84 -18.63
N GLY A 62 -5.68 6.94 -18.83
CA GLY A 62 -4.96 6.19 -19.86
C GLY A 62 -4.99 4.67 -19.64
N VAL A 63 -4.99 4.22 -18.38
CA VAL A 63 -5.02 2.79 -18.00
C VAL A 63 -6.46 2.25 -17.90
N SER A 64 -7.49 3.10 -17.92
CA SER A 64 -8.89 2.71 -17.72
C SER A 64 -9.39 1.61 -18.66
N GLY A 65 -8.84 1.50 -19.88
CA GLY A 65 -9.19 0.46 -20.84
C GLY A 65 -8.61 -0.94 -20.56
N THR A 66 -7.59 -1.06 -19.70
CA THR A 66 -6.94 -2.35 -19.39
C THR A 66 -7.60 -3.04 -18.20
N VAL A 67 -8.11 -2.28 -17.23
CA VAL A 67 -8.73 -2.81 -16.01
C VAL A 67 -9.95 -3.72 -16.32
N PRO A 68 -10.91 -3.33 -17.18
CA PRO A 68 -12.04 -4.21 -17.52
C PRO A 68 -11.61 -5.50 -18.20
N LYS A 69 -10.54 -5.46 -19.02
CA LYS A 69 -9.99 -6.64 -19.69
C LYS A 69 -9.38 -7.60 -18.68
N ALA A 70 -8.59 -7.07 -17.73
CA ALA A 70 -8.02 -7.86 -16.64
C ALA A 70 -9.12 -8.48 -15.76
N ILE A 71 -10.15 -7.71 -15.39
CA ILE A 71 -11.30 -8.21 -14.63
C ILE A 71 -12.04 -9.31 -15.40
N SER A 72 -12.23 -9.14 -16.70
CA SER A 72 -12.90 -10.15 -17.55
C SER A 72 -12.11 -11.45 -17.60
N GLN A 73 -10.79 -11.38 -17.76
CA GLN A 73 -9.91 -12.55 -17.74
C GLN A 73 -9.95 -13.26 -16.38
N LEU A 74 -9.84 -12.51 -15.29
CA LEU A 74 -9.96 -13.02 -13.92
C LEU A 74 -11.30 -13.72 -13.69
N TYR A 75 -12.39 -13.14 -14.20
CA TYR A 75 -13.72 -13.71 -14.07
C TYR A 75 -13.88 -15.02 -14.86
N GLN A 76 -13.34 -15.08 -16.08
CA GLN A 76 -13.35 -16.32 -16.88
C GLN A 76 -12.53 -17.42 -16.22
N GLU A 77 -11.34 -17.08 -15.71
CA GLU A 77 -10.49 -18.01 -14.95
C GLU A 77 -11.22 -18.53 -13.70
N PHE A 78 -11.82 -17.63 -12.92
CA PHE A 78 -12.59 -17.96 -11.73
C PHE A 78 -13.75 -18.92 -12.05
N ARG A 79 -14.53 -18.63 -13.10
CA ARG A 79 -15.67 -19.46 -13.49
C ARG A 79 -15.25 -20.84 -13.99
N SER A 80 -14.08 -20.95 -14.63
CA SER A 80 -13.53 -22.22 -15.10
C SER A 80 -12.93 -23.09 -13.99
N ALA A 81 -12.68 -22.52 -12.80
CA ALA A 81 -12.04 -23.23 -11.70
C ALA A 81 -13.01 -24.21 -11.00
N PRO A 82 -12.49 -25.30 -10.38
CA PRO A 82 -13.30 -26.18 -9.53
C PRO A 82 -13.96 -25.42 -8.38
N LEU A 83 -15.13 -25.89 -7.91
CA LEU A 83 -15.92 -25.23 -6.86
C LEU A 83 -15.10 -24.92 -5.59
N SER A 84 -14.22 -25.83 -5.16
CA SER A 84 -13.36 -25.60 -3.99
C SER A 84 -12.46 -24.37 -4.14
N TRP A 85 -11.92 -24.14 -5.35
CA TRP A 85 -11.08 -22.99 -5.65
C TRP A 85 -11.88 -21.70 -5.81
N GLN A 86 -13.12 -21.80 -6.30
CA GLN A 86 -14.03 -20.65 -6.33
C GLN A 86 -14.34 -20.18 -4.91
N ILE A 87 -14.70 -21.09 -4.01
CA ILE A 87 -14.96 -20.78 -2.59
C ILE A 87 -13.73 -20.17 -1.93
N MET A 88 -12.54 -20.76 -2.13
CA MET A 88 -11.30 -20.22 -1.59
C MET A 88 -11.02 -18.79 -2.08
N SER A 89 -11.16 -18.54 -3.38
CA SER A 89 -10.92 -17.20 -3.95
C SER A 89 -11.93 -16.18 -3.44
N LEU A 90 -13.21 -16.58 -3.32
CA LEU A 90 -14.26 -15.76 -2.72
C LEU A 90 -13.95 -15.44 -1.25
N ALA A 91 -13.49 -16.42 -0.47
CA ALA A 91 -13.12 -16.21 0.93
C ALA A 91 -11.96 -15.22 1.06
N VAL A 92 -10.93 -15.32 0.22
CA VAL A 92 -9.79 -14.37 0.19
C VAL A 92 -10.27 -12.96 -0.14
N VAL A 93 -11.08 -12.80 -1.20
CA VAL A 93 -11.64 -11.49 -1.59
C VAL A 93 -12.56 -10.96 -0.49
N PHE A 94 -13.37 -11.81 0.12
CA PHE A 94 -14.26 -11.43 1.22
C PHE A 94 -13.47 -10.92 2.42
N ILE A 95 -12.41 -11.61 2.85
CA ILE A 95 -11.54 -11.16 3.95
C ILE A 95 -10.92 -9.80 3.62
N LEU A 96 -10.45 -9.62 2.39
CA LEU A 96 -9.83 -8.37 1.93
C LEU A 96 -10.81 -7.18 1.92
N ILE A 97 -12.07 -7.42 1.53
CA ILE A 97 -13.13 -6.39 1.55
C ILE A 97 -13.60 -6.15 2.98
N ALA A 98 -13.81 -7.21 3.76
CA ALA A 98 -14.25 -7.13 5.15
C ALA A 98 -13.21 -6.40 6.02
N SER A 99 -11.91 -6.54 5.73
CA SER A 99 -10.88 -5.75 6.39
C SER A 99 -10.99 -4.25 6.06
N GLY A 100 -11.52 -3.89 4.89
CA GLY A 100 -11.83 -2.50 4.53
C GLY A 100 -12.93 -1.89 5.40
N CYS A 101 -13.90 -2.69 5.86
CA CYS A 101 -14.91 -2.22 6.80
C CYS A 101 -14.30 -1.77 8.14
N SER A 102 -13.10 -2.27 8.51
CA SER A 102 -12.39 -1.82 9.72
C SER A 102 -11.95 -0.36 9.68
N VAL A 103 -11.88 0.24 8.48
CA VAL A 103 -11.58 1.67 8.29
C VAL A 103 -12.59 2.55 9.01
N ALA A 104 -13.87 2.15 9.02
CA ALA A 104 -14.94 2.89 9.69
C ALA A 104 -15.03 2.62 11.20
N ALA A 105 -14.36 1.59 11.72
CA ALA A 105 -14.37 1.28 13.13
C ALA A 105 -13.51 2.30 13.93
N ALA A 106 -13.86 2.50 15.20
CA ALA A 106 -13.08 3.36 16.09
C ALA A 106 -11.64 2.85 16.23
N VAL A 107 -10.68 3.77 16.23
CA VAL A 107 -9.27 3.48 16.48
C VAL A 107 -9.08 3.18 17.97
N THR A 108 -8.41 2.06 18.27
CA THR A 108 -8.19 1.57 19.63
C THR A 108 -7.20 2.43 20.42
N GLU A 109 -7.25 2.32 21.75
CA GLU A 109 -6.81 3.33 22.72
C GLU A 109 -5.37 3.84 22.53
N ASP A 110 -4.41 2.93 22.38
CA ASP A 110 -2.99 3.26 22.23
C ASP A 110 -2.73 3.93 20.87
N ALA A 111 -3.26 3.40 19.77
CA ALA A 111 -3.04 4.03 18.47
C ALA A 111 -3.67 5.44 18.36
N ARG A 112 -4.78 5.67 19.07
CA ARG A 112 -5.40 6.99 19.15
C ARG A 112 -4.56 7.99 19.95
N ALA A 113 -3.93 7.55 21.03
CA ALA A 113 -3.10 8.41 21.87
C ALA A 113 -1.77 8.77 21.17
N TYR A 114 -1.15 7.81 20.48
CA TYR A 114 0.18 8.00 19.90
C TYR A 114 0.14 8.58 18.48
N TYR A 115 -0.67 8.01 17.57
CA TYR A 115 -0.59 8.35 16.15
C TYR A 115 -1.62 9.39 15.66
N MET A 116 -2.61 9.75 16.49
CA MET A 116 -3.59 10.77 16.10
C MET A 116 -3.34 12.13 16.75
N VAL A 117 -2.54 12.19 17.81
CA VAL A 117 -2.30 13.45 18.53
C VAL A 117 -1.40 14.36 17.72
N LEU A 118 -0.25 13.87 17.23
CA LEU A 118 0.67 14.70 16.44
C LEU A 118 -0.02 15.25 15.18
N PRO A 119 -0.73 14.45 14.36
CA PRO A 119 -1.43 14.97 13.19
C PRO A 119 -2.46 16.06 13.49
N LYS A 120 -3.18 15.95 14.62
CA LYS A 120 -4.15 16.97 15.04
C LYS A 120 -3.45 18.25 15.48
N VAL A 121 -2.36 18.13 16.23
CA VAL A 121 -1.54 19.27 16.63
C VAL A 121 -0.97 19.97 15.40
N VAL A 122 -0.44 19.23 14.42
CA VAL A 122 0.10 19.80 13.18
C VAL A 122 -0.99 20.47 12.36
N ALA A 123 -2.16 19.84 12.21
CA ALA A 123 -3.29 20.43 11.49
C ALA A 123 -3.82 21.71 12.17
N ALA A 124 -3.84 21.77 13.51
CA ALA A 124 -4.33 22.92 14.27
C ALA A 124 -3.30 24.05 14.39
N SER A 125 -2.01 23.71 14.55
CA SER A 125 -0.92 24.69 14.75
C SER A 125 -0.24 25.10 13.44
N HIS A 126 -0.55 24.42 12.33
CA HIS A 126 0.12 24.55 11.03
C HIS A 126 1.63 24.28 11.07
N ARG A 127 2.14 23.68 12.15
CA ARG A 127 3.56 23.47 12.39
C ARG A 127 3.83 22.08 12.94
N LEU A 128 4.93 21.47 12.51
CA LEU A 128 5.47 20.28 13.14
C LEU A 128 6.24 20.67 14.39
N VAL A 129 5.71 20.28 15.55
CA VAL A 129 6.30 20.52 16.87
C VAL A 129 6.31 19.19 17.62
N PRO A 130 7.42 18.80 18.27
CA PRO A 130 7.47 17.58 19.06
C PRO A 130 6.43 17.64 20.18
N LEU A 131 5.80 16.50 20.47
CA LEU A 131 4.84 16.42 21.56
C LEU A 131 5.59 16.40 22.89
N PRO A 132 5.24 17.29 23.84
CA PRO A 132 5.87 17.30 25.15
C PRO A 132 5.62 15.95 25.85
N LEU A 133 6.66 15.37 26.45
CA LEU A 133 6.66 14.04 27.10
C LEU A 133 6.60 12.84 26.13
N TYR A 134 6.61 13.07 24.82
CA TYR A 134 6.61 12.05 23.77
C TYR A 134 7.64 12.37 22.67
N GLU A 135 8.72 13.06 23.01
CA GLU A 135 9.74 13.53 22.07
C GLU A 135 10.40 12.36 21.33
N ASP A 136 10.73 11.29 22.05
CA ASP A 136 11.34 10.07 21.49
C ASP A 136 10.42 9.34 20.50
N PHE A 137 9.10 9.43 20.71
CA PHE A 137 8.10 8.81 19.85
C PHE A 137 7.71 9.70 18.67
N SER A 138 7.93 11.01 18.78
CA SER A 138 7.52 12.01 17.78
C SER A 138 8.22 11.85 16.42
N ALA A 139 9.28 11.03 16.33
CA ALA A 139 9.97 10.73 15.07
C ALA A 139 9.43 9.48 14.37
N VAL A 140 8.63 8.65 15.04
CA VAL A 140 8.14 7.37 14.52
C VAL A 140 6.88 7.61 13.71
N GLY A 141 6.80 7.04 12.50
CA GLY A 141 5.58 7.10 11.68
C GLY A 141 5.26 8.47 11.05
N LEU A 142 6.20 9.43 11.11
CA LEU A 142 6.01 10.83 10.69
C LEU A 142 5.41 10.99 9.28
N LEU A 143 5.82 10.15 8.33
CA LEU A 143 5.30 10.15 6.96
C LEU A 143 3.78 9.95 6.89
N ALA A 144 3.28 8.96 7.62
CA ALA A 144 1.86 8.65 7.67
C ALA A 144 1.08 9.70 8.45
N GLU A 145 1.68 10.18 9.54
CA GLU A 145 1.11 11.20 10.40
C GLU A 145 0.89 12.50 9.62
N MET A 146 1.78 12.82 8.69
CA MET A 146 1.59 14.00 7.85
C MET A 146 0.47 13.87 6.84
N GLN A 147 0.29 12.68 6.26
CA GLN A 147 -0.86 12.39 5.42
C GLN A 147 -2.17 12.45 6.22
N LEU A 148 -2.16 11.99 7.48
CA LEU A 148 -3.30 12.12 8.37
C LEU A 148 -3.56 13.58 8.78
N ALA A 149 -2.51 14.38 8.99
CA ALA A 149 -2.61 15.81 9.28
C ALA A 149 -3.24 16.56 8.10
N ALA A 150 -2.88 16.19 6.87
CA ALA A 150 -3.51 16.71 5.66
C ALA A 150 -5.02 16.40 5.63
N LEU A 151 -5.43 15.18 5.98
CA LEU A 151 -6.86 14.83 6.09
C LEU A 151 -7.58 15.67 7.15
N PHE A 152 -6.96 15.88 8.32
CA PHE A 152 -7.54 16.74 9.35
C PHE A 152 -7.69 18.19 8.88
N LEU A 153 -6.69 18.72 8.17
CA LEU A 153 -6.72 20.06 7.60
C LEU A 153 -7.78 20.22 6.51
N LEU A 154 -8.10 19.15 5.78
CA LEU A 154 -9.20 19.08 4.81
C LEU A 154 -10.59 18.99 5.47
N GLY A 155 -10.69 19.06 6.79
CA GLY A 155 -11.96 19.01 7.50
C GLY A 155 -12.54 17.59 7.58
N MET A 156 -11.69 16.56 7.55
CA MET A 156 -12.08 15.17 7.77
C MET A 156 -11.63 14.68 9.18
N PRO A 157 -12.26 15.15 10.28
CA PRO A 157 -11.91 14.74 11.64
C PRO A 157 -12.18 13.27 11.94
N GLY A 158 -12.99 12.60 11.11
CA GLY A 158 -13.20 11.16 11.12
C GLY A 158 -12.26 10.38 10.20
N GLY A 159 -11.28 11.04 9.56
CA GLY A 159 -10.26 10.39 8.75
C GLY A 159 -9.54 9.33 9.57
N SER A 160 -9.74 8.06 9.22
CA SER A 160 -9.16 6.94 9.94
C SER A 160 -7.76 6.67 9.42
N SER A 161 -6.76 6.59 10.31
CA SER A 161 -5.40 6.16 9.95
C SER A 161 -5.40 4.78 9.26
N ARG A 162 -6.42 3.96 9.53
CA ARG A 162 -6.63 2.67 8.90
C ARG A 162 -6.91 2.74 7.40
N LEU A 163 -7.37 3.87 6.86
CA LEU A 163 -7.61 4.00 5.42
C LEU A 163 -6.30 3.81 4.65
N PHE A 164 -5.24 4.51 5.06
CA PHE A 164 -3.93 4.39 4.42
C PHE A 164 -3.32 3.01 4.65
N CYS A 165 -3.48 2.43 5.85
CA CYS A 165 -3.03 1.06 6.12
C CYS A 165 -3.74 0.04 5.23
N TRP A 166 -5.05 0.17 5.04
CA TRP A 166 -5.84 -0.72 4.18
C TRP A 166 -5.47 -0.56 2.70
N LEU A 167 -5.35 0.66 2.20
CA LEU A 167 -4.92 0.91 0.82
C LEU A 167 -3.51 0.37 0.54
N THR A 168 -2.60 0.52 1.51
CA THR A 168 -1.24 -0.01 1.43
C THR A 168 -1.24 -1.54 1.48
N ALA A 169 -2.10 -2.15 2.29
CA ALA A 169 -2.26 -3.60 2.35
C ALA A 169 -2.82 -4.18 1.04
N LEU A 170 -3.77 -3.49 0.41
CA LEU A 170 -4.26 -3.84 -0.92
C LEU A 170 -3.13 -3.80 -1.95
N ALA A 171 -2.36 -2.71 -1.96
CA ALA A 171 -1.22 -2.55 -2.84
C ALA A 171 -0.15 -3.64 -2.61
N GLY A 172 0.19 -3.93 -1.35
CA GLY A 172 1.09 -5.00 -0.96
C GLY A 172 0.58 -6.38 -1.39
N SER A 173 -0.73 -6.63 -1.31
CA SER A 173 -1.34 -7.88 -1.78
C SER A 173 -1.17 -8.03 -3.30
N VAL A 174 -1.37 -6.96 -4.08
CA VAL A 174 -1.15 -6.99 -5.54
C VAL A 174 0.32 -7.21 -5.88
N ILE A 175 1.24 -6.60 -5.13
CA ILE A 175 2.68 -6.82 -5.32
C ILE A 175 3.07 -8.26 -4.98
N LEU A 176 2.59 -8.81 -3.86
CA LEU A 176 2.85 -10.21 -3.51
C LEU A 176 2.29 -11.17 -4.56
N PHE A 177 1.13 -10.85 -5.11
CA PHE A 177 0.56 -11.57 -6.24
C PHE A 177 1.45 -11.49 -7.50
N ALA A 178 2.03 -10.33 -7.79
CA ALA A 178 2.97 -10.16 -8.88
C ALA A 178 4.29 -10.93 -8.66
N ILE A 179 4.85 -10.86 -7.44
CA ILE A 179 6.08 -11.57 -7.06
C ILE A 179 5.89 -13.08 -7.17
N SER A 180 4.78 -13.61 -6.64
CA SER A 180 4.47 -15.04 -6.73
C SER A 180 4.37 -15.51 -8.19
N ARG A 181 3.83 -14.68 -9.08
CA ARG A 181 3.86 -14.96 -10.53
C ARG A 181 5.26 -14.92 -11.12
N CYS A 182 6.08 -13.92 -10.77
CA CYS A 182 7.47 -13.84 -11.23
C CYS A 182 8.32 -15.03 -10.76
N ALA A 183 8.01 -15.57 -9.57
CA ALA A 183 8.61 -16.79 -9.04
C ALA A 183 8.14 -18.08 -9.77
N GLY A 184 7.29 -17.98 -10.80
CA GLY A 184 6.78 -19.11 -11.56
C GLY A 184 5.72 -19.93 -10.83
N LEU A 185 5.12 -19.39 -9.75
CA LEU A 185 4.06 -20.10 -9.03
C LEU A 185 2.79 -20.18 -9.87
N ALA A 186 2.16 -21.36 -9.87
CA ALA A 186 0.86 -21.56 -10.50
C ALA A 186 -0.22 -20.69 -9.83
N ARG A 187 -1.26 -20.34 -10.58
CA ARG A 187 -2.37 -19.47 -10.12
C ARG A 187 -2.95 -19.89 -8.76
N ARG A 188 -3.10 -21.19 -8.55
CA ARG A 188 -3.59 -21.78 -7.29
C ARG A 188 -2.66 -21.46 -6.11
N SER A 189 -1.35 -21.60 -6.32
CA SER A 189 -0.34 -21.27 -5.31
C SER A 189 -0.34 -19.78 -4.99
N GLN A 190 -0.55 -18.91 -5.98
CA GLN A 190 -0.66 -17.46 -5.77
C GLN A 190 -1.85 -17.11 -4.86
N ILE A 191 -3.01 -17.76 -5.05
CA ILE A 191 -4.20 -17.59 -4.18
C ILE A 191 -3.91 -18.10 -2.76
N ILE A 192 -3.21 -19.24 -2.62
CA ILE A 192 -2.81 -19.73 -1.30
C ILE A 192 -1.86 -18.73 -0.63
N THR A 193 -0.87 -18.18 -1.35
CA THR A 193 0.05 -17.17 -0.80
C THR A 193 -0.71 -15.94 -0.29
N LEU A 194 -1.71 -15.46 -1.04
CA LEU A 194 -2.60 -14.40 -0.56
C LEU A 194 -3.38 -14.83 0.67
N ALA A 195 -3.99 -16.02 0.67
CA ALA A 195 -4.72 -16.54 1.83
C ALA A 195 -3.83 -16.56 3.08
N MET A 196 -2.60 -17.08 2.98
CA MET A 196 -1.63 -17.11 4.07
C MET A 196 -1.32 -15.72 4.59
N LEU A 197 -1.11 -14.74 3.69
CA LEU A 197 -0.90 -13.34 4.08
C LEU A 197 -2.11 -12.81 4.86
N LEU A 198 -3.32 -12.93 4.31
CA LEU A 198 -4.52 -12.33 4.91
C LEU A 198 -4.93 -12.99 6.23
N THR A 199 -4.64 -14.29 6.40
CA THR A 199 -4.94 -15.02 7.65
C THR A 199 -3.80 -14.96 8.67
N SER A 200 -2.67 -14.35 8.32
CA SER A 200 -1.55 -14.19 9.25
C SER A 200 -1.97 -13.29 10.43
N SER A 201 -1.52 -13.64 11.62
CA SER A 201 -1.70 -12.81 12.82
C SER A 201 -1.10 -11.40 12.62
N ALA A 202 -0.03 -11.29 11.83
CA ALA A 202 0.53 -10.01 11.42
C ALA A 202 -0.52 -9.19 10.66
N ALA A 203 -1.10 -9.69 9.58
CA ALA A 203 -2.11 -8.95 8.81
C ALA A 203 -3.32 -8.55 9.67
N ALA A 204 -3.83 -9.47 10.51
CA ALA A 204 -4.97 -9.21 11.38
C ALA A 204 -4.69 -8.09 12.41
N LEU A 205 -3.53 -8.12 13.08
CA LEU A 205 -3.15 -7.09 14.05
C LEU A 205 -2.84 -5.75 13.36
N LEU A 206 -2.22 -5.80 12.19
CA LEU A 206 -1.75 -4.60 11.49
C LEU A 206 -2.91 -3.79 10.90
N TRP A 207 -3.91 -4.44 10.31
CA TRP A 207 -5.06 -3.72 9.76
C TRP A 207 -5.98 -3.19 10.86
N GLY A 208 -6.13 -3.95 11.95
CA GLY A 208 -7.06 -3.61 13.03
C GLY A 208 -6.55 -2.50 13.96
N THR A 209 -5.24 -2.34 14.14
CA THR A 209 -4.72 -1.43 15.18
C THR A 209 -4.60 0.02 14.73
N GLY A 210 -4.45 0.29 13.43
CA GLY A 210 -4.30 1.66 12.92
C GLY A 210 -2.96 2.32 13.27
N LYS A 211 -1.94 1.51 13.62
CA LYS A 211 -0.56 1.95 13.82
C LYS A 211 0.06 2.33 12.47
N THR A 212 0.74 3.46 12.42
CA THR A 212 1.26 4.04 11.18
C THR A 212 2.70 3.63 10.85
N ASP A 213 3.38 2.93 11.75
CA ASP A 213 4.75 2.41 11.57
C ASP A 213 4.93 1.54 10.32
N PHE A 214 3.81 1.07 9.75
CA PHE A 214 3.76 0.14 8.64
C PHE A 214 3.55 0.78 7.28
N LEU A 215 3.40 2.11 7.19
CA LEU A 215 3.52 2.73 5.87
C LEU A 215 4.93 2.43 5.37
N PRO A 216 5.05 1.75 4.21
CA PRO A 216 6.33 1.29 3.71
C PRO A 216 7.23 2.51 3.60
N GLN A 217 8.34 2.46 4.32
CA GLN A 217 9.47 3.29 3.93
C GLN A 217 9.80 2.87 2.50
N PRO A 218 9.67 3.79 1.51
CA PRO A 218 9.81 3.43 0.09
C PRO A 218 11.14 2.76 -0.24
N THR A 219 12.15 2.95 0.63
CA THR A 219 13.47 2.29 0.56
C THR A 219 13.43 0.78 0.76
N GLY A 220 12.59 0.24 1.66
CA GLY A 220 12.63 -1.20 1.99
C GLY A 220 12.05 -2.12 0.91
N LEU A 221 11.09 -1.62 0.13
CA LEU A 221 10.43 -2.43 -0.91
C LEU A 221 11.23 -2.44 -2.23
N LEU A 222 12.00 -1.37 -2.50
CA LEU A 222 12.89 -1.24 -3.64
C LEU A 222 14.11 -2.17 -3.52
N ASP A 223 14.55 -2.44 -2.30
CA ASP A 223 15.67 -3.34 -2.01
C ASP A 223 15.32 -4.81 -2.35
N ILE A 224 14.09 -5.24 -2.04
CA ILE A 224 13.63 -6.61 -2.30
C ILE A 224 13.45 -6.88 -3.80
N THR A 225 12.95 -5.90 -4.56
CA THR A 225 12.76 -6.06 -6.01
C THR A 225 14.09 -6.00 -6.77
N THR A 226 15.01 -5.11 -6.39
CA THR A 226 16.34 -5.02 -7.02
C THR A 226 17.21 -6.25 -6.72
N HIS A 227 17.16 -6.80 -5.50
CA HIS A 227 17.85 -8.04 -5.19
C HIS A 227 17.24 -9.27 -5.88
N SER A 228 15.92 -9.31 -6.09
CA SER A 228 15.27 -10.38 -6.84
C SER A 228 15.66 -10.40 -8.33
N GLU A 229 15.91 -9.23 -8.93
CA GLU A 229 16.38 -9.16 -10.32
C GLU A 229 17.88 -9.50 -10.44
N ALA A 230 18.69 -9.12 -9.46
CA ALA A 230 20.11 -9.47 -9.42
C ALA A 230 20.36 -10.98 -9.21
N GLY A 231 19.49 -11.66 -8.43
CA GLY A 231 19.61 -13.08 -8.12
C GLY A 231 19.31 -14.06 -9.27
N MET A 232 18.79 -13.58 -10.41
CA MET A 232 18.54 -14.42 -11.60
C MET A 232 19.75 -14.55 -12.55
N THR A 233 20.91 -14.02 -12.18
CA THR A 233 22.19 -14.25 -12.87
C THR A 233 23.11 -15.16 -12.07
N TYR A 234 22.67 -16.39 -11.78
CA TYR A 234 23.63 -17.43 -11.43
C TYR A 234 24.19 -18.03 -12.74
N PRO A 235 25.50 -17.90 -13.01
CA PRO A 235 26.11 -18.70 -14.07
C PRO A 235 25.99 -20.16 -13.64
N GLU A 236 25.32 -20.98 -14.45
CA GLU A 236 25.47 -22.44 -14.41
C GLU A 236 26.96 -22.75 -14.49
N ARG A 237 27.60 -22.99 -13.34
CA ARG A 237 28.91 -23.63 -13.31
C ARG A 237 28.70 -25.02 -13.86
N THR A 238 29.13 -25.17 -15.11
CA THR A 238 29.38 -26.42 -15.80
C THR A 238 30.39 -27.21 -14.96
N LEU A 239 29.89 -28.05 -14.04
CA LEU A 239 30.68 -29.11 -13.43
C LEU A 239 30.48 -30.37 -14.27
N LEU A 240 31.18 -30.40 -15.39
CA LEU A 240 31.53 -31.63 -16.12
C LEU A 240 33.01 -31.53 -16.49
N SER A 241 33.85 -32.05 -15.60
CA SER A 241 35.16 -32.63 -15.90
C SER A 241 35.48 -33.64 -14.80
#